data_AF-A0A7C8ZZI1-F1
#
_entry.id   AF-A0A7C8ZZI1-F1
#
_cell.length_a   1.000
_cell.length_b   1.000
_cell.length_c   1.000
_cell.angle_alpha   90.00
_cell.angle_beta   90.00
_cell.angle_gamma   90.00
#
_symmetry.space_group_name_H-M   'P 1'
#
loop_
_entity.id
_entity.type
_entity.pdbx_description
1 polymer ?
#
loop_
_entity_poly.entity_id
_entity_poly.type
_entity_poly.pdbx_seq_one_letter_code
_entity_poly.pdbx_strand_id
1 'polypeptide(L)'
;ADSKYEARRGMSSISPAVAEELFASEYSKKECHMQTLSPDMTRLKKAAVNVDNSLSPSHTVLQMHCVDHKGLLYDIMRTLKDYDVQIAYGRISAVSKGYRDLDL
;
A
#
# COMPACT_ATOMS: atom_id res chain seq x y z
N ALA A 1 3.95 35.49 -32.04
CA ALA A 1 4.41 35.38 -30.65
C ALA A 1 3.17 35.16 -29.80
N ASP A 2 2.90 34.04 -29.13
CA ASP A 2 3.74 32.88 -28.82
C ASP A 2 2.91 31.60 -28.75
N SER A 3 3.64 30.49 -28.83
CA SER A 3 3.25 29.12 -29.16
C SER A 3 2.40 28.39 -28.12
N LYS A 4 1.40 27.67 -28.65
CA LYS A 4 1.02 26.28 -28.32
C LYS A 4 1.62 25.71 -27.03
N TYR A 5 0.76 25.47 -26.05
CA TYR A 5 1.02 24.53 -24.96
C TYR A 5 1.20 23.12 -25.54
N GLU A 6 2.46 22.77 -25.83
CA GLU A 6 2.89 21.40 -26.02
C GLU A 6 2.65 20.64 -24.72
N ALA A 7 1.60 19.81 -24.71
CA ALA A 7 1.43 18.78 -23.71
C ALA A 7 2.60 17.82 -23.85
N ARG A 8 3.65 18.06 -23.06
CA ARG A 8 4.81 17.18 -22.96
C ARG A 8 4.34 15.85 -22.38
N ARG A 9 3.86 14.98 -23.26
CA ARG A 9 3.42 13.61 -23.01
C ARG A 9 4.65 12.76 -22.71
N GLY A 10 5.24 13.00 -21.55
CA GLY A 10 6.37 12.26 -21.01
C GLY A 10 5.90 11.34 -19.89
N MET A 11 5.00 10.42 -20.20
CA MET A 11 4.80 9.25 -19.35
C MET A 11 5.01 8.03 -20.23
N SER A 12 6.26 7.55 -20.26
CA SER A 12 6.55 6.20 -20.69
C SER A 12 5.93 5.27 -19.65
N SER A 13 4.67 4.90 -19.83
CA SER A 13 4.07 3.81 -19.07
C SER A 13 4.78 2.53 -19.49
N ILE A 14 5.43 1.87 -18.54
CA ILE A 14 5.97 0.53 -18.78
C ILE A 14 4.82 -0.41 -19.21
N SER A 15 5.14 -1.40 -20.05
CA SER A 15 4.15 -2.40 -20.47
C SER A 15 3.56 -3.09 -19.23
N PRO A 16 2.26 -3.42 -19.21
CA PRO A 16 1.66 -4.20 -18.13
C PRO A 16 2.46 -5.45 -17.77
N ALA A 17 3.03 -6.14 -18.77
CA ALA A 17 3.86 -7.32 -18.53
C ALA A 17 5.14 -7.00 -17.73
N VAL A 18 5.76 -5.85 -18.00
CA VAL A 18 6.97 -5.38 -17.30
C VAL A 18 6.62 -4.83 -15.92
N ALA A 19 5.46 -4.18 -15.77
CA ALA A 19 4.96 -3.74 -14.48
C ALA A 19 4.67 -4.94 -13.57
N GLU A 20 4.02 -5.99 -14.09
CA GLU A 20 3.83 -7.23 -13.37
C GLU A 20 5.19 -7.87 -13.02
N GLU A 21 6.21 -7.84 -13.88
CA GLU A 21 7.52 -8.41 -13.52
C GLU A 21 8.27 -7.60 -12.43
N LEU A 22 8.25 -6.26 -12.52
CA LEU A 22 8.96 -5.38 -11.59
C LEU A 22 8.24 -5.19 -10.24
N PHE A 23 6.90 -5.22 -10.26
CA PHE A 23 6.06 -4.95 -9.10
C PHE A 23 5.24 -6.14 -8.63
N ALA A 24 5.27 -7.29 -9.32
CA ALA A 24 4.77 -8.52 -8.70
C ALA A 24 5.67 -8.82 -7.52
N SER A 25 5.09 -8.63 -6.34
CA SER A 25 5.57 -9.33 -5.17
C SER A 25 5.54 -10.83 -5.48
N GLU A 26 6.65 -11.53 -5.25
CA GLU A 26 6.73 -12.99 -5.26
C GLU A 26 5.89 -13.62 -4.13
N TYR A 27 4.62 -13.27 -4.02
CA TYR A 27 3.63 -14.12 -3.39
C TYR A 27 3.32 -15.25 -4.37
N SER A 28 4.23 -16.22 -4.39
CA SER A 28 4.07 -17.51 -5.04
C SER A 28 2.67 -18.07 -4.73
N LYS A 29 1.79 -18.07 -5.74
CA LYS A 29 0.54 -18.83 -5.78
C LYS A 29 0.78 -20.35 -5.89
N LYS A 30 2.00 -20.83 -5.66
CA LYS A 30 2.30 -22.26 -5.56
C LYS A 30 2.21 -22.62 -4.09
N GLU A 31 1.14 -23.33 -3.75
CA GLU A 31 0.93 -24.12 -2.54
C GLU A 31 1.92 -23.79 -1.41
N CYS A 32 1.49 -22.94 -0.48
CA CYS A 32 2.12 -22.87 0.81
C CYS A 32 1.92 -24.25 1.45
N HIS A 33 2.89 -25.15 1.34
CA HIS A 33 2.96 -26.35 2.16
C HIS A 33 3.18 -25.88 3.61
N MET A 34 2.07 -25.48 4.24
CA MET A 34 1.96 -25.04 5.61
C MET A 34 2.11 -26.24 6.53
N GLN A 35 3.32 -26.77 6.65
CA GLN A 35 3.63 -27.61 7.80
C GLN A 35 3.94 -26.64 8.96
N THR A 36 2.88 -26.39 9.74
CA THR A 36 2.87 -25.68 11.04
C THR A 36 3.37 -24.24 11.00
N LEU A 37 2.58 -23.35 10.38
CA LEU A 37 2.73 -21.91 10.65
C LEU A 37 2.10 -21.59 12.02
N SER A 38 2.84 -20.87 12.87
CA SER A 38 2.33 -20.33 14.14
C SER A 38 1.01 -19.59 13.92
N PRO A 39 0.04 -19.66 14.87
CA PRO A 39 -1.21 -18.90 14.80
C PRO A 39 -1.00 -17.38 14.62
N ASP A 40 0.15 -16.83 14.97
CA ASP A 40 0.46 -15.41 14.74
C ASP A 40 0.80 -15.11 13.27
N MET A 41 1.45 -16.04 12.56
CA MET A 41 1.76 -15.88 11.13
C MET A 41 0.53 -16.04 10.25
N THR A 42 -0.44 -16.88 10.65
CA THR A 42 -1.73 -16.98 9.94
C THR A 42 -2.60 -15.74 10.15
N ARG A 43 -2.46 -15.04 11.28
CA ARG A 43 -3.07 -13.72 11.51
C ARG A 43 -2.40 -12.61 10.71
N LEU A 44 -1.08 -12.65 10.55
CA LEU A 44 -0.34 -11.69 9.72
C LEU A 44 -0.75 -11.74 8.24
N LYS A 45 -1.11 -12.93 7.72
CA LYS A 45 -1.68 -13.10 6.36
C LYS A 45 -3.00 -12.37 6.12
N LYS A 46 -3.59 -11.72 7.12
CA LYS A 46 -4.82 -10.92 7.00
C LYS A 46 -4.56 -9.41 6.85
N ALA A 47 -3.30 -8.98 6.84
CA ALA A 47 -3.01 -7.59 6.51
C ALA A 47 -3.24 -7.36 5.01
N ALA A 48 -4.04 -6.35 4.67
CA ALA A 48 -4.28 -5.93 3.30
C ALA A 48 -3.90 -4.46 3.17
N VAL A 49 -3.24 -4.11 2.06
CA VAL A 49 -2.91 -2.74 1.69
C VAL A 49 -3.41 -2.50 0.29
N ASN A 50 -4.20 -1.44 0.11
CA ASN A 50 -4.66 -0.96 -1.18
C ASN A 50 -4.06 0.42 -1.46
N VAL A 51 -3.77 0.68 -2.73
CA VAL A 51 -3.20 1.93 -3.20
C VAL A 51 -4.12 2.49 -4.28
N ASP A 52 -4.72 3.64 -4.00
CA ASP A 52 -5.64 4.30 -4.92
C ASP A 52 -5.07 5.63 -5.40
N ASN A 53 -4.76 5.68 -6.71
CA ASN A 53 -4.31 6.88 -7.42
C ASN A 53 -5.39 7.45 -8.35
N SER A 54 -6.61 6.89 -8.33
CA SER A 54 -7.71 7.28 -9.22
C SER A 54 -8.41 8.57 -8.77
N LEU A 55 -8.33 8.89 -7.47
CA LEU A 55 -8.99 10.05 -6.87
C LEU A 55 -8.28 11.37 -7.17
N SER A 56 -6.98 11.35 -7.46
CA SER A 56 -6.20 12.54 -7.79
C SER A 56 -4.91 12.19 -8.53
N PRO A 57 -4.51 12.95 -9.56
CA PRO A 57 -3.20 12.77 -10.21
C PRO A 57 -2.02 13.23 -9.33
N SER A 58 -2.26 13.94 -8.24
CA SER A 58 -1.23 14.48 -7.34
C SER A 58 -1.24 13.87 -5.94
N HIS A 59 -2.16 12.95 -5.64
CA HIS A 59 -2.25 12.30 -4.34
C HIS A 59 -2.49 10.81 -4.49
N THR A 60 -1.90 10.05 -3.58
CA THR A 60 -2.10 8.61 -3.44
C THR A 60 -2.83 8.36 -2.13
N VAL A 61 -3.86 7.52 -2.15
CA VAL A 61 -4.52 7.05 -0.93
C VAL A 61 -4.03 5.64 -0.61
N LEU A 62 -3.46 5.48 0.59
CA LEU A 62 -3.02 4.21 1.13
C LEU A 62 -4.06 3.71 2.13
N GLN A 63 -4.74 2.62 1.80
CA GLN A 63 -5.72 2.00 2.68
C GLN A 63 -5.13 0.72 3.26
N MET A 64 -5.07 0.62 4.58
CA MET A 64 -4.49 -0.50 5.29
C MET A 64 -5.53 -1.13 6.22
N HIS A 65 -5.70 -2.44 6.12
CA HIS A 65 -6.49 -3.26 7.05
C HIS A 65 -5.55 -4.26 7.69
N CYS A 66 -5.36 -4.20 9.01
CA CYS A 66 -4.46 -5.15 9.68
C CYS A 66 -4.87 -5.40 11.14
N VAL A 67 -4.22 -6.38 11.76
CA VAL A 67 -4.42 -6.72 13.17
C VAL A 67 -3.97 -5.54 14.04
N ASP A 68 -4.83 -5.11 14.96
CA ASP A 68 -4.45 -4.05 15.90
C ASP A 68 -3.48 -4.59 16.94
N HIS A 69 -2.42 -3.82 17.21
CA HIS A 69 -1.49 -4.09 18.29
C HIS A 69 -0.97 -2.78 18.86
N LYS A 70 -0.45 -2.85 20.09
CA LYS A 70 0.22 -1.70 20.72
C LYS A 70 1.38 -1.26 19.82
N GLY A 71 1.42 0.03 19.48
CA GLY A 71 2.47 0.59 18.64
C GLY A 71 2.17 0.60 17.14
N LEU A 72 1.06 0.01 16.66
CA LEU A 72 0.75 -0.10 15.23
C LEU A 72 0.87 1.25 14.48
N LEU A 73 0.23 2.31 14.99
CA LEU A 73 0.32 3.63 14.37
C LEU A 73 1.76 4.18 14.36
N TYR A 74 2.52 3.95 15.43
CA TYR A 74 3.91 4.39 15.50
C TYR A 74 4.75 3.68 14.44
N ASP A 75 4.60 2.36 14.33
CA ASP A 75 5.34 1.56 13.36
C ASP A 75 5.01 2.02 11.93
N ILE A 76 3.74 2.23 11.62
CA ILE A 76 3.31 2.74 10.30
C ILE A 76 3.90 4.13 10.02
N MET A 77 3.73 5.09 10.94
CA MET A 77 4.24 6.46 10.75
C MET A 77 5.76 6.49 10.66
N ARG A 78 6.45 5.64 11.43
CA ARG A 78 7.90 5.48 11.39
C ARG A 78 8.33 4.95 10.04
N THR A 79 7.70 3.89 9.53
CA THR A 79 7.96 3.35 8.21
C THR A 79 7.76 4.40 7.12
N LEU A 80 6.64 5.12 7.13
CA LEU A 80 6.35 6.17 6.14
C LEU A 80 7.40 7.29 6.18
N LYS A 81 7.81 7.69 7.38
CA LYS A 81 8.89 8.66 7.56
C LYS A 81 10.22 8.14 7.00
N ASP A 82 10.57 6.89 7.30
CA ASP A 82 11.83 6.28 6.86
C ASP A 82 11.89 6.12 5.32
N TYR A 83 10.74 6.11 4.65
CA TYR A 83 10.59 6.13 3.18
C TYR A 83 10.33 7.53 2.59
N ASP A 84 10.44 8.60 3.38
CA ASP A 84 10.17 9.99 2.96
C ASP A 84 8.77 10.20 2.34
N VAL A 85 7.79 9.39 2.76
CA VAL A 85 6.39 9.54 2.34
C VAL A 85 5.74 10.69 3.11
N GLN A 86 5.32 11.73 2.38
CA GLN A 86 4.60 12.86 2.96
C GLN A 86 3.12 12.52 3.12
N ILE A 87 2.62 12.67 4.34
CA ILE A 87 1.22 12.41 4.68
C ILE A 87 0.48 13.75 4.68
N ALA A 88 -0.51 13.89 3.79
CA ALA A 88 -1.36 15.08 3.72
C ALA A 88 -2.50 15.00 4.74
N TYR A 89 -3.14 13.84 4.84
CA TYR A 89 -4.26 13.57 5.72
C TYR A 89 -4.16 12.15 6.27
N GLY A 90 -4.88 11.85 7.34
CA GLY A 90 -4.93 10.50 7.87
C GLY A 90 -6.24 10.25 8.60
N ARG A 91 -6.81 9.06 8.39
CA ARG A 91 -8.02 8.59 9.05
C ARG A 91 -7.75 7.26 9.71
N ILE A 92 -7.94 7.21 11.03
CA ILE A 92 -7.80 5.99 11.83
C ILE A 92 -9.18 5.56 12.30
N SER A 93 -9.59 4.36 11.93
CA SER A 93 -10.85 3.79 12.40
C SER A 93 -10.72 3.19 13.80
N ALA A 94 -11.84 3.08 14.49
CA ALA A 94 -11.91 2.32 15.74
C ALA A 94 -11.61 0.84 15.50
N VAL A 95 -11.11 0.15 16.52
CA VAL A 95 -10.83 -1.28 16.43
C VAL A 95 -12.13 -2.05 16.26
N SER A 96 -12.16 -2.96 15.29
CA SER A 96 -13.26 -3.88 15.07
C SER A 96 -12.74 -5.30 15.00
N LYS A 97 -13.25 -6.19 15.88
CA LYS A 97 -12.85 -7.61 15.94
C LYS A 97 -11.34 -7.86 16.03
N GLY A 98 -10.59 -6.94 16.65
CA GLY A 98 -9.13 -7.01 16.78
C GLY A 98 -8.34 -6.55 15.55
N TYR A 99 -9.01 -5.91 14.58
CA TYR A 99 -8.41 -5.29 13.41
C TYR A 99 -8.63 -3.79 13.43
N ARG A 100 -7.81 -3.07 12.67
CA ARG A 100 -7.89 -1.63 12.49
C ARG A 100 -7.75 -1.30 11.01
N ASP A 101 -8.58 -0.36 10.57
CA ASP A 101 -8.48 0.28 9.27
C ASP A 101 -7.79 1.64 9.40
N LEU A 102 -6.90 1.94 8.46
CA LEU A 102 -6.14 3.18 8.36
C LEU A 102 -6.13 3.64 6.90
N ASP A 103 -6.58 4.87 6.65
CA ASP A 103 -6.44 5.53 5.35
C ASP A 103 -5.46 6.70 5.51
N LEU A 104 -4.44 6.77 4.65
CA LEU A 104 -3.44 7.85 4.61
C LEU A 104 -3.35 8.46 3.21
#